data_AF-A0A934EDN5-F1
#
_entry.id   AF-A0A934EDN5-F1
#
_cell.length_a   1.000
_cell.length_b   1.000
_cell.length_c   1.000
_cell.angle_alpha   90.00
_cell.angle_beta   90.00
_cell.angle_gamma   90.00
#
_symmetry.space_group_name_H-M   'P 1'
#
loop_
_entity.id
_entity.type
_entity.pdbx_description
1 polymer ?
#
loop_
_entity_poly.entity_id
_entity_poly.type
_entity_poly.pdbx_seq_one_letter_code
_entity_poly.pdbx_strand_id
1 'polypeptide(L)'
;MFKFNMRTILAVLHDAVAAALAWIFAYLLRFNFELPGNFAAELRLTLIWVVPLQVIIFWRFNLYRGIWRYASTTDLRRIFLAVMLSAAAIPLMFWMLRLGLVIPRSVLVINPLLLILLMGGSRFVYRMWKEKVLYGDIKLHGEPVLVLGAGDAAASLAKELTKSSDWRLVGFLDDNSERHGRTLNGIRVLGGLDSLPEWAERLGVSQVIIAMPSSSHQQRKRAVQLCNVAKVKALTVPSFDDLMSGKVAVSQLRAIELDDLLGRDPVVLDDAGLHGLLTGKVALVTGAGGSIGSEMCRQIARFAPARLVLFELSEFSLYTIEQELKQSFPALDFVCLVGDVRDAARVDEVLAQHRPAAVFHAAAYKHVPLMEQHNAWQAIRNNVLGTWTVARAAQQHGVGKFVMISTDKAVNPTNVMGASKRLAEMVCQALQ
;
A
#
# COMPACT_ATOMS: atom_id res chain seq x y z
N MET A 1 -10.55 -35.61 21.18
CA MET A 1 -11.42 -36.37 20.26
C MET A 1 -11.31 -35.73 18.87
N PHE A 2 -10.57 -36.36 17.95
CA PHE A 2 -10.25 -35.78 16.64
C PHE A 2 -11.49 -35.75 15.75
N LYS A 3 -11.97 -34.56 15.36
CA LYS A 3 -12.92 -34.45 14.26
C LYS A 3 -12.18 -34.81 12.97
N PHE A 4 -12.45 -35.97 12.40
CA PHE A 4 -11.87 -36.39 11.11
C PHE A 4 -12.35 -35.42 10.02
N ASN A 5 -11.45 -34.54 9.60
CA ASN A 5 -11.69 -33.68 8.46
C ASN A 5 -11.51 -34.52 7.18
N MET A 6 -12.42 -34.41 6.20
CA MET A 6 -12.37 -35.15 4.92
C MET A 6 -10.98 -35.06 4.26
N ARG A 7 -10.31 -33.91 4.41
CA ARG A 7 -8.96 -33.68 3.88
C ARG A 7 -7.88 -34.54 4.54
N THR A 8 -8.02 -34.83 5.83
CA THR A 8 -7.08 -35.70 6.57
C THR A 8 -7.24 -37.14 6.13
N ILE A 9 -8.46 -37.60 5.88
CA ILE A 9 -8.74 -38.95 5.36
C ILE A 9 -8.10 -39.13 3.99
N LEU A 10 -8.28 -38.16 3.09
CA LEU A 10 -7.65 -38.17 1.76
C LEU A 10 -6.11 -38.21 1.82
N ALA A 11 -5.50 -37.46 2.75
CA ALA A 11 -4.05 -37.46 2.92
C ALA A 11 -3.51 -38.79 3.45
N VAL A 12 -4.21 -39.42 4.40
CA VAL A 12 -3.87 -40.76 4.92
C VAL A 12 -4.00 -41.81 3.82
N LEU A 13 -5.09 -41.76 3.05
CA LEU A 13 -5.31 -42.69 1.93
C LEU A 13 -4.20 -42.55 0.88
N HIS A 14 -3.86 -41.32 0.51
CA HIS A 14 -2.78 -41.07 -0.42
C HIS A 14 -1.45 -41.66 0.06
N ASP A 15 -1.05 -41.42 1.32
CA ASP A 15 0.22 -41.91 1.84
C ASP A 15 0.25 -43.44 1.98
N ALA A 16 -0.89 -44.06 2.29
CA ALA A 16 -1.03 -45.52 2.29
C ALA A 16 -0.86 -46.10 0.88
N VAL A 17 -1.44 -45.46 -0.14
CA VAL A 17 -1.26 -45.84 -1.54
C VAL A 17 0.18 -45.63 -1.98
N ALA A 18 0.81 -44.50 -1.61
CA ALA A 18 2.22 -44.24 -1.91
C ALA A 18 3.16 -45.28 -1.27
N ALA A 19 2.90 -45.67 -0.02
CA ALA A 19 3.58 -46.75 0.68
C ALA A 19 3.47 -48.09 -0.05
N ALA A 20 2.24 -48.47 -0.46
CA ALA A 20 2.01 -49.70 -1.18
C ALA A 20 2.72 -49.72 -2.55
N LEU A 21 2.60 -48.63 -3.31
CA LEU A 21 3.26 -48.48 -4.60
C LEU A 21 4.78 -48.50 -4.48
N ALA A 22 5.36 -47.78 -3.51
CA ALA A 22 6.81 -47.80 -3.27
C ALA A 22 7.32 -49.22 -3.02
N TRP A 23 6.59 -50.01 -2.22
CA TRP A 23 6.95 -51.39 -1.91
C TRP A 23 6.86 -52.30 -3.15
N ILE A 24 5.77 -52.21 -3.91
CA ILE A 24 5.57 -52.98 -5.14
C ILE A 24 6.65 -52.64 -6.18
N PHE A 25 6.91 -51.35 -6.40
CA PHE A 25 7.94 -50.91 -7.34
C PHE A 25 9.35 -51.30 -6.89
N ALA A 26 9.63 -51.33 -5.58
CA ALA A 26 10.91 -51.81 -5.08
C ALA A 26 11.16 -53.29 -5.42
N TYR A 27 10.13 -54.13 -5.34
CA TYR A 27 10.20 -55.54 -5.80
C TYR A 27 10.34 -55.63 -7.32
N LEU A 28 9.57 -54.86 -8.09
CA LEU A 28 9.66 -54.86 -9.55
C LEU A 28 11.06 -54.44 -10.03
N LEU A 29 11.59 -53.33 -9.50
CA LEU A 29 12.94 -52.86 -9.84
C LEU A 29 14.03 -53.85 -9.41
N ARG A 30 13.83 -54.56 -8.30
CA ARG A 30 14.77 -55.58 -7.84
C ARG A 30 14.92 -56.73 -8.85
N PHE A 31 13.82 -57.12 -9.47
CA PHE A 31 13.75 -58.26 -10.38
C PHE A 31 13.63 -57.83 -11.85
N ASN A 32 14.03 -56.60 -12.20
CA ASN A 32 13.95 -56.07 -13.57
C ASN A 32 12.57 -56.25 -14.24
N PHE A 33 11.49 -56.09 -13.45
CA PHE A 33 10.09 -56.30 -13.83
C PHE A 33 9.68 -57.76 -14.13
N GLU A 34 10.58 -58.73 -13.92
CA GLU A 34 10.32 -60.16 -14.06
C GLU A 34 10.26 -60.82 -12.66
N LEU A 35 9.15 -60.66 -11.95
CA LEU A 35 8.99 -61.22 -10.60
C LEU A 35 8.85 -62.75 -10.62
N PRO A 36 9.76 -63.51 -9.97
CA PRO A 36 9.57 -64.94 -9.80
C PRO A 36 8.37 -65.26 -8.89
N GLY A 37 7.66 -66.35 -9.15
CA GLY A 37 6.38 -66.66 -8.51
C GLY A 37 6.42 -66.79 -6.98
N ASN A 38 7.53 -67.26 -6.41
CA ASN A 38 7.77 -67.31 -4.97
C ASN A 38 7.82 -65.90 -4.34
N PHE A 39 8.52 -64.96 -4.98
CA PHE A 39 8.62 -63.57 -4.49
C PHE A 39 7.33 -62.77 -4.72
N ALA A 40 6.48 -63.16 -5.68
CA ALA A 40 5.16 -62.54 -5.86
C ALA A 40 4.21 -62.85 -4.69
N ALA A 41 4.28 -64.07 -4.13
CA ALA A 41 3.54 -64.43 -2.92
C ALA A 41 4.09 -63.68 -1.69
N GLU A 42 5.41 -63.62 -1.54
CA GLU A 42 6.06 -62.87 -0.44
C GLU A 42 5.80 -61.36 -0.52
N LEU A 43 5.75 -60.77 -1.72
CA LEU A 43 5.36 -59.37 -1.90
C LEU A 43 3.98 -59.10 -1.31
N ARG A 44 2.98 -59.93 -1.65
CA ARG A 44 1.60 -59.76 -1.14
C ARG A 44 1.53 -59.92 0.37
N LEU A 45 2.21 -60.93 0.92
CA LEU A 45 2.22 -61.19 2.37
C LEU A 45 2.96 -60.10 3.14
N THR A 46 4.08 -59.60 2.61
CA THR A 46 4.85 -58.51 3.25
C THR A 46 4.10 -57.18 3.21
N LEU A 47 3.35 -56.90 2.14
CA LEU A 47 2.57 -55.67 1.97
C LEU A 47 1.55 -55.47 3.11
N ILE A 48 0.91 -56.56 3.57
CA ILE A 48 -0.08 -56.56 4.66
C ILE A 48 0.53 -56.05 5.97
N TRP A 49 1.83 -56.26 6.18
CA TRP A 49 2.53 -55.82 7.40
C TRP A 49 3.20 -54.46 7.21
N VAL A 50 3.80 -54.22 6.05
CA VAL A 50 4.60 -53.02 5.79
C VAL A 50 3.76 -51.76 5.73
N VAL A 51 2.63 -51.78 5.00
CA VAL A 51 1.80 -50.58 4.80
C VAL A 51 1.18 -50.10 6.12
N PRO A 52 0.55 -50.95 6.97
CA PRO A 52 0.03 -50.51 8.26
C PRO A 52 1.12 -49.96 9.18
N LEU A 53 2.29 -50.62 9.25
CA LEU A 53 3.40 -50.15 10.06
C LEU A 53 3.86 -48.74 9.62
N GLN A 54 4.03 -48.51 8.32
CA GLN A 54 4.41 -47.21 7.78
C GLN A 54 3.34 -46.15 8.07
N VAL A 55 2.07 -46.45 7.87
CA VAL A 55 0.96 -45.53 8.16
C VAL A 55 0.92 -45.13 9.65
N ILE A 56 1.13 -46.09 10.56
CA ILE A 56 1.22 -45.84 12.01
C ILE A 56 2.41 -44.90 12.32
N ILE A 57 3.57 -45.16 11.73
CA ILE A 57 4.76 -44.31 11.89
C ILE A 57 4.49 -42.89 11.37
N PHE A 58 3.91 -42.75 10.18
CA PHE A 58 3.55 -41.45 9.61
C PHE A 58 2.56 -40.68 10.49
N TRP A 59 1.61 -41.40 11.10
CA TRP A 59 0.65 -40.82 12.02
C TRP A 59 1.35 -40.32 13.29
N ARG A 60 2.28 -41.10 13.84
CA ARG A 60 3.06 -40.73 15.04
C ARG A 60 4.01 -39.55 14.81
N PHE A 61 4.52 -39.40 13.58
CA PHE A 61 5.32 -38.26 13.14
C PHE A 61 4.49 -37.03 12.78
N ASN A 62 3.16 -37.08 12.98
CA ASN A 62 2.22 -35.99 12.75
C ASN A 62 2.19 -35.48 11.29
N LEU A 63 2.44 -36.33 10.29
CA LEU A 63 2.43 -35.96 8.87
C LEU A 63 1.04 -35.47 8.39
N TYR A 64 -0.02 -35.74 9.15
CA TYR A 64 -1.41 -35.46 8.78
C TYR A 64 -2.05 -34.27 9.52
N ARG A 65 -1.30 -33.59 10.40
CA ARG A 65 -1.80 -32.38 11.11
C ARG A 65 -1.65 -31.10 10.28
N GLY A 66 -0.73 -31.08 9.32
CA GLY A 66 -0.49 -29.92 8.45
C GLY A 66 -1.39 -29.92 7.22
N ILE A 67 -1.87 -28.74 6.83
CA ILE A 67 -2.48 -28.56 5.51
C ILE A 67 -1.33 -28.62 4.50
N TRP A 68 -1.34 -29.56 3.55
CA TRP A 68 -0.27 -29.75 2.54
C TRP A 68 0.11 -28.46 1.76
N ARG A 69 -0.78 -27.46 1.77
CA ARG A 69 -0.55 -26.12 1.24
C ARG A 69 0.61 -25.37 1.93
N TYR A 70 0.91 -25.67 3.20
CA TYR A 70 1.99 -25.03 3.97
C TYR A 70 3.18 -25.98 4.19
N ALA A 71 3.35 -26.99 3.33
CA ALA A 71 4.45 -27.94 3.45
C ALA A 71 5.80 -27.23 3.30
N SER A 72 6.50 -27.07 4.42
CA SER A 72 7.80 -26.42 4.56
C SER A 72 8.96 -27.41 4.51
N THR A 73 10.21 -26.92 4.53
CA THR A 73 11.41 -27.76 4.68
C THR A 73 11.35 -28.67 5.91
N THR A 74 10.63 -28.25 6.95
CA THR A 74 10.35 -29.04 8.15
C THR A 74 9.47 -30.27 7.89
N ASP A 75 8.54 -30.21 6.93
CA ASP A 75 7.71 -31.36 6.57
C ASP A 75 8.50 -32.38 5.74
N LEU A 76 9.39 -31.91 4.84
CA LEU A 76 10.31 -32.81 4.14
C LEU A 76 11.26 -33.52 5.12
N ARG A 77 11.75 -32.80 6.15
CA ARG A 77 12.55 -33.39 7.23
C ARG A 77 11.76 -34.43 8.03
N ARG A 78 10.48 -34.17 8.33
CA ARG A 78 9.61 -35.14 9.02
C ARG A 78 9.35 -36.39 8.18
N ILE A 79 9.10 -36.24 6.88
CA ILE A 79 8.96 -37.36 5.94
C ILE A 79 10.26 -38.18 5.93
N PHE A 80 11.41 -37.52 5.77
CA PHE A 80 12.71 -38.18 5.78
C PHE A 80 12.92 -39.00 7.06
N LEU A 81 12.72 -38.41 8.24
CA LEU A 81 12.90 -39.11 9.51
C LEU A 81 11.89 -40.25 9.70
N ALA A 82 10.64 -40.07 9.30
CA ALA A 82 9.60 -41.09 9.39
C ALA A 82 9.92 -42.28 8.44
N VAL A 83 10.39 -42.00 7.22
CA VAL A 83 10.80 -43.03 6.26
C VAL A 83 12.03 -43.78 6.77
N MET A 84 13.06 -43.08 7.28
CA MET A 84 14.25 -43.72 7.84
C MET A 84 13.91 -44.60 9.05
N LEU A 85 13.02 -44.14 9.94
CA LEU A 85 12.53 -44.96 11.04
C LEU A 85 11.78 -46.20 10.52
N SER A 86 10.93 -46.03 9.50
CA SER A 86 10.21 -47.16 8.90
C SER A 86 11.16 -48.17 8.23
N ALA A 87 12.23 -47.70 7.57
CA ALA A 87 13.23 -48.54 6.93
C ALA A 87 14.01 -49.40 7.94
N ALA A 88 14.24 -48.89 9.15
CA ALA A 88 14.82 -49.65 10.25
C ALA A 88 13.80 -50.57 10.94
N ALA A 89 12.56 -50.10 11.11
CA ALA A 89 11.51 -50.83 11.82
C ALA A 89 11.01 -52.06 11.06
N ILE A 90 10.95 -52.01 9.72
CA ILE A 90 10.49 -53.14 8.89
C ILE A 90 11.36 -54.39 9.10
N PRO A 91 12.68 -54.41 8.84
CA PRO A 91 13.49 -55.61 9.02
C PRO A 91 13.52 -56.06 10.49
N LEU A 92 13.51 -55.12 11.45
CA LEU A 92 13.45 -55.44 12.87
C LEU A 92 12.15 -56.18 13.24
N MET A 93 11.00 -55.70 12.75
CA MET A 93 9.70 -56.34 12.99
C MET A 93 9.67 -57.76 12.40
N PHE A 94 10.14 -57.95 11.18
CA PHE A 94 10.17 -59.28 10.54
C PHE A 94 11.10 -60.25 11.26
N TRP A 95 12.23 -59.77 11.79
CA TRP A 95 13.15 -60.54 12.60
C TRP A 95 12.54 -60.93 13.96
N MET A 96 11.95 -59.97 14.68
CA MET A 96 11.34 -60.21 16.00
C MET A 96 10.14 -61.15 15.95
N LEU A 97 9.26 -60.98 14.95
CA LEU A 97 8.05 -61.79 14.79
C LEU A 97 8.30 -63.14 14.13
N ARG A 98 9.55 -63.45 13.75
CA ARG A 98 9.96 -64.70 13.09
C ARG A 98 9.05 -65.10 11.91
N LEU A 99 8.67 -64.13 11.09
CA LEU A 99 7.65 -64.32 10.05
C LEU A 99 8.11 -65.21 8.87
N GLY A 100 9.36 -65.67 8.83
CA GLY A 100 9.86 -66.62 7.82
C GLY A 100 9.92 -66.10 6.37
N LEU A 101 9.51 -64.86 6.13
CA LEU A 101 9.46 -64.24 4.80
C LEU A 101 10.83 -63.64 4.43
N VAL A 102 11.31 -63.92 3.21
CA VAL A 102 12.63 -63.47 2.75
C VAL A 102 12.53 -62.18 1.96
N ILE A 103 12.72 -61.03 2.62
CA ILE A 103 12.77 -59.74 1.93
C ILE A 103 14.17 -59.55 1.30
N PRO A 104 14.29 -59.34 -0.02
CA PRO A 104 15.57 -59.05 -0.64
C PRO A 104 16.21 -57.78 -0.04
N ARG A 105 17.48 -57.83 0.36
CA ARG A 105 18.18 -56.71 1.04
C ARG A 105 18.13 -55.41 0.25
N SER A 106 18.17 -55.49 -1.08
CA SER A 106 18.05 -54.35 -1.98
C SER A 106 16.66 -53.71 -1.99
N VAL A 107 15.58 -54.47 -1.75
CA VAL A 107 14.23 -53.89 -1.57
C VAL A 107 14.19 -52.98 -0.34
N LEU A 108 14.87 -53.37 0.74
CA LEU A 108 14.98 -52.54 1.96
C LEU A 108 15.70 -51.21 1.72
N VAL A 109 16.55 -51.13 0.69
CA VAL A 109 17.28 -49.91 0.30
C VAL A 109 16.48 -49.10 -0.74
N ILE A 110 15.87 -49.77 -1.73
CA ILE A 110 15.13 -49.10 -2.81
C ILE A 110 13.82 -48.50 -2.29
N ASN A 111 13.11 -49.22 -1.40
CA ASN A 111 11.83 -48.76 -0.86
C ASN A 111 11.89 -47.37 -0.20
N PRO A 112 12.79 -47.06 0.75
CA PRO A 112 12.82 -45.72 1.36
C PRO A 112 13.12 -44.61 0.35
N LEU A 113 13.93 -44.87 -0.67
CA LEU A 113 14.21 -43.90 -1.74
C LEU A 113 12.95 -43.60 -2.56
N LEU A 114 12.24 -44.64 -3.00
CA LEU A 114 10.97 -44.49 -3.73
C LEU A 114 9.89 -43.83 -2.88
N LEU A 115 9.84 -44.14 -1.58
CA LEU A 115 8.84 -43.61 -0.67
C LEU A 115 9.05 -42.11 -0.40
N ILE A 116 10.30 -41.68 -0.21
CA ILE A 116 10.65 -40.25 -0.14
C ILE A 116 10.27 -39.55 -1.45
N LEU A 117 10.57 -40.15 -2.60
CA LEU A 117 10.26 -39.58 -3.91
C LEU A 117 8.75 -39.44 -4.12
N LEU A 118 7.96 -40.48 -3.84
CA LEU A 118 6.51 -40.47 -4.02
C LEU A 118 5.82 -39.53 -3.02
N MET A 119 6.15 -39.61 -1.73
CA MET A 119 5.51 -38.79 -0.71
C MET A 119 5.97 -37.33 -0.73
N GLY A 120 7.28 -37.10 -0.93
CA GLY A 120 7.86 -35.77 -1.03
C GLY A 120 7.52 -35.10 -2.36
N GLY A 121 7.62 -35.84 -3.47
CA GLY A 121 7.32 -35.37 -4.82
C GLY A 121 5.85 -35.01 -5.00
N SER A 122 4.91 -35.86 -4.57
CA SER A 122 3.46 -35.56 -4.65
C SER A 122 3.08 -34.28 -3.89
N ARG A 123 3.62 -34.09 -2.68
CA ARG A 123 3.40 -32.87 -1.88
C ARG A 123 4.05 -31.65 -2.53
N PHE A 124 5.24 -31.79 -3.09
CA PHE A 124 5.95 -30.73 -3.80
C PHE A 124 5.18 -30.31 -5.07
N VAL A 125 4.70 -31.27 -5.86
CA VAL A 125 3.87 -31.01 -7.05
C VAL A 125 2.55 -30.35 -6.66
N TYR A 126 1.87 -30.86 -5.62
CA TYR A 126 0.64 -30.25 -5.10
C TYR A 126 0.88 -28.80 -4.64
N ARG A 127 2.01 -28.55 -3.97
CA ARG A 127 2.44 -27.21 -3.56
C ARG A 127 2.68 -26.31 -4.78
N MET A 128 3.51 -26.73 -5.74
CA MET A 128 3.81 -25.95 -6.95
C MET A 128 2.54 -25.64 -7.76
N TRP A 129 1.64 -26.61 -7.90
CA TRP A 129 0.38 -26.41 -8.61
C TRP A 129 -0.52 -25.39 -7.90
N LYS A 130 -0.67 -25.50 -6.57
CA LYS A 130 -1.45 -24.53 -5.81
C LYS A 130 -0.78 -23.16 -5.67
N GLU A 131 0.53 -23.10 -5.58
CA GLU A 131 1.30 -21.85 -5.57
C GLU A 131 1.15 -21.13 -6.92
N LYS A 132 1.20 -21.83 -8.06
CA LYS A 132 0.92 -21.22 -9.37
C LYS A 132 -0.52 -20.73 -9.53
N VAL A 133 -1.50 -21.49 -9.00
CA VAL A 133 -2.93 -21.16 -9.15
C VAL A 133 -3.42 -20.09 -8.16
N LEU A 134 -2.77 -19.91 -7.00
CA LEU A 134 -3.13 -18.87 -6.02
C LEU A 134 -2.16 -17.66 -5.96
N TYR A 135 -0.90 -17.80 -6.35
CA TYR A 135 0.17 -16.83 -6.04
C TYR A 135 1.03 -16.38 -7.24
N GLY A 136 0.67 -16.73 -8.48
CA GLY A 136 1.31 -16.27 -9.73
C GLY A 136 2.75 -15.72 -9.59
N ASP A 137 3.77 -16.58 -9.74
CA ASP A 137 5.20 -16.22 -9.87
C ASP A 137 5.87 -15.24 -8.87
N ILE A 138 5.34 -15.03 -7.66
CA ILE A 138 6.00 -14.12 -6.68
C ILE A 138 6.93 -14.87 -5.71
N LYS A 139 8.21 -14.45 -5.72
CA LYS A 139 9.32 -14.90 -4.87
C LYS A 139 8.98 -14.78 -3.36
N LEU A 140 9.36 -15.79 -2.60
CA LEU A 140 9.02 -16.03 -1.18
C LEU A 140 9.83 -15.21 -0.14
N HIS A 141 10.37 -14.04 -0.49
CA HIS A 141 11.13 -13.20 0.44
C HIS A 141 10.34 -11.94 0.80
N GLY A 142 10.37 -11.56 2.09
CA GLY A 142 9.72 -10.37 2.63
C GLY A 142 8.63 -10.63 3.69
N GLU A 143 8.44 -9.67 4.58
CA GLU A 143 7.36 -9.65 5.57
C GLU A 143 6.00 -9.58 4.85
N PRO A 144 5.00 -10.42 5.21
CA PRO A 144 3.72 -10.43 4.53
C PRO A 144 2.94 -9.14 4.81
N VAL A 145 2.47 -8.50 3.74
CA VAL A 145 1.73 -7.23 3.80
C VAL A 145 0.41 -7.33 3.05
N LEU A 146 -0.65 -6.77 3.64
CA LEU A 146 -1.93 -6.54 2.96
C LEU A 146 -1.99 -5.10 2.46
N VAL A 147 -2.60 -4.91 1.29
CA VAL A 147 -2.88 -3.57 0.75
C VAL A 147 -4.38 -3.29 0.85
N LEU A 148 -4.74 -2.17 1.47
CA LEU A 148 -6.11 -1.67 1.49
C LEU A 148 -6.32 -0.78 0.26
N GLY A 149 -7.36 -1.07 -0.51
CA GLY A 149 -7.64 -0.53 -1.83
C GLY A 149 -7.15 -1.44 -2.96
N ALA A 150 -7.90 -1.45 -4.06
CA ALA A 150 -7.58 -2.15 -5.32
C ALA A 150 -7.72 -1.22 -6.54
N GLY A 151 -7.52 0.10 -6.34
CA GLY A 151 -7.47 1.11 -7.41
C GLY A 151 -6.08 1.23 -8.06
N ASP A 152 -5.89 2.27 -8.87
CA ASP A 152 -4.66 2.47 -9.65
C ASP A 152 -3.40 2.62 -8.79
N ALA A 153 -3.52 3.32 -7.64
CA ALA A 153 -2.42 3.44 -6.68
C ALA A 153 -2.00 2.07 -6.11
N ALA A 154 -2.98 1.22 -5.76
CA ALA A 154 -2.72 -0.15 -5.30
C ALA A 154 -2.11 -1.02 -6.40
N ALA A 155 -2.53 -0.83 -7.66
CA ALA A 155 -1.99 -1.55 -8.80
C ALA A 155 -0.54 -1.19 -9.11
N SER A 156 -0.21 0.10 -9.05
CA SER A 156 1.17 0.59 -9.20
C SER A 156 2.05 0.11 -8.05
N LEU A 157 1.58 0.23 -6.81
CA LEU A 157 2.29 -0.24 -5.62
C LEU A 157 2.57 -1.75 -5.70
N ALA A 158 1.62 -2.55 -6.15
CA ALA A 158 1.81 -3.99 -6.27
C ALA A 158 2.94 -4.38 -7.24
N LYS A 159 3.12 -3.62 -8.34
CA LYS A 159 4.26 -3.83 -9.25
C LYS A 159 5.58 -3.51 -8.57
N GLU A 160 5.65 -2.45 -7.77
CA GLU A 160 6.89 -2.12 -7.04
C GLU A 160 7.18 -3.08 -5.88
N LEU A 161 6.15 -3.55 -5.17
CA LEU A 161 6.31 -4.56 -4.12
C LEU A 161 6.85 -5.88 -4.65
N THR A 162 6.55 -6.26 -5.91
CA THR A 162 7.16 -7.46 -6.52
C THR A 162 8.67 -7.36 -6.74
N LYS A 163 9.22 -6.12 -6.78
CA LYS A 163 10.65 -5.87 -6.92
C LYS A 163 11.37 -5.76 -5.57
N SER A 164 10.64 -5.45 -4.50
CA SER A 164 11.19 -5.36 -3.14
C SER A 164 11.43 -6.74 -2.54
N SER A 165 12.51 -6.89 -1.77
CA SER A 165 12.79 -8.08 -0.97
C SER A 165 12.20 -8.02 0.44
N ASP A 166 11.77 -6.84 0.88
CA ASP A 166 11.45 -6.56 2.28
C ASP A 166 9.98 -6.86 2.58
N TRP A 167 9.11 -6.68 1.58
CA TRP A 167 7.67 -6.88 1.72
C TRP A 167 7.13 -7.82 0.65
N ARG A 168 6.25 -8.71 1.08
CA ARG A 168 5.53 -9.64 0.21
C ARG A 168 4.03 -9.34 0.27
N LEU A 169 3.49 -8.86 -0.84
CA LEU A 169 2.06 -8.61 -0.95
C LEU A 169 1.26 -9.93 -0.96
N VAL A 170 0.41 -10.12 0.05
CA VAL A 170 -0.37 -11.38 0.23
C VAL A 170 -1.85 -11.25 -0.19
N GLY A 171 -2.34 -10.05 -0.42
CA GLY A 171 -3.72 -9.80 -0.85
C GLY A 171 -4.12 -8.33 -0.80
N PHE A 172 -5.23 -8.04 -1.49
CA PHE A 172 -5.90 -6.74 -1.42
C PHE A 172 -7.21 -6.85 -0.64
N LEU A 173 -7.60 -5.75 0.02
CA LEU A 173 -8.93 -5.56 0.60
C LEU A 173 -9.55 -4.28 0.05
N ASP A 174 -10.72 -4.35 -0.56
CA ASP A 174 -11.38 -3.21 -1.20
C ASP A 174 -12.89 -3.31 -0.96
N ASP A 175 -13.56 -2.22 -0.61
CA ASP A 175 -15.01 -2.23 -0.33
C ASP A 175 -15.88 -2.42 -1.59
N ASN A 176 -15.32 -2.27 -2.80
CA ASN A 176 -16.02 -2.55 -4.04
C ASN A 176 -16.21 -4.06 -4.24
N SER A 177 -17.45 -4.52 -3.99
CA SER A 177 -17.86 -5.92 -4.12
C SER A 177 -17.62 -6.52 -5.51
N GLU A 178 -17.62 -5.72 -6.58
CA GLU A 178 -17.37 -6.22 -7.94
C GLU A 178 -15.94 -6.75 -8.12
N ARG A 179 -15.01 -6.24 -7.32
CA ARG A 179 -13.59 -6.60 -7.36
C ARG A 179 -13.27 -7.81 -6.49
N HIS A 180 -14.17 -8.21 -5.59
CA HIS A 180 -13.94 -9.32 -4.68
C HIS A 180 -13.71 -10.63 -5.45
N GLY A 181 -12.69 -11.36 -5.04
CA GLY A 181 -12.33 -12.61 -5.68
C GLY A 181 -11.62 -12.46 -7.03
N ARG A 182 -11.58 -11.26 -7.64
CA ARG A 182 -10.76 -10.96 -8.83
C ARG A 182 -9.29 -10.82 -8.46
N THR A 183 -8.44 -10.87 -9.47
CA THR A 183 -6.98 -10.72 -9.33
C THR A 183 -6.51 -9.42 -9.94
N LEU A 184 -5.63 -8.73 -9.22
CA LEU A 184 -4.92 -7.55 -9.68
C LEU A 184 -3.41 -7.87 -9.66
N ASN A 185 -2.74 -7.77 -10.81
CA ASN A 185 -1.35 -8.21 -11.00
C ASN A 185 -1.06 -9.63 -10.45
N GLY A 186 -1.99 -10.57 -10.65
CA GLY A 186 -1.85 -11.95 -10.18
C GLY A 186 -2.18 -12.19 -8.70
N ILE A 187 -2.48 -11.13 -7.92
CA ILE A 187 -2.81 -11.21 -6.49
C ILE A 187 -4.29 -10.95 -6.28
N ARG A 188 -4.93 -11.74 -5.40
CA ARG A 188 -6.39 -11.72 -5.24
C ARG A 188 -6.88 -10.60 -4.31
N VAL A 189 -8.04 -10.03 -4.63
CA VAL A 189 -8.84 -9.22 -3.72
C VAL A 189 -9.63 -10.16 -2.81
N LEU A 190 -9.27 -10.17 -1.52
CA LEU A 190 -9.74 -11.17 -0.55
C LEU A 190 -11.15 -10.88 -0.02
N GLY A 191 -11.56 -9.61 -0.01
CA GLY A 191 -12.85 -9.15 0.50
C GLY A 191 -12.85 -7.64 0.76
N GLY A 192 -13.83 -7.19 1.55
CA GLY A 192 -13.95 -5.80 2.00
C GLY A 192 -12.99 -5.44 3.13
N LEU A 193 -12.87 -4.15 3.44
CA LEU A 193 -11.99 -3.65 4.50
C LEU A 193 -12.32 -4.26 5.87
N ASP A 194 -13.60 -4.52 6.15
CA ASP A 194 -14.05 -5.10 7.43
C ASP A 194 -13.50 -6.50 7.71
N SER A 195 -13.08 -7.23 6.66
CA SER A 195 -12.47 -8.55 6.80
C SER A 195 -10.98 -8.49 7.17
N LEU A 196 -10.41 -7.29 7.32
CA LEU A 196 -9.00 -7.10 7.67
C LEU A 196 -8.56 -7.88 8.92
N PRO A 197 -9.27 -7.87 10.06
CA PRO A 197 -8.82 -8.60 11.25
C PRO A 197 -8.70 -10.12 11.01
N GLU A 198 -9.69 -10.71 10.31
CA GLU A 198 -9.68 -12.15 9.99
C GLU A 198 -8.51 -12.50 9.07
N TRP A 199 -8.30 -11.71 8.02
CA TRP A 199 -7.21 -11.96 7.08
C TRP A 199 -5.84 -11.67 7.66
N ALA A 200 -5.70 -10.65 8.50
CA ALA A 200 -4.44 -10.33 9.15
C ALA A 200 -3.99 -11.47 10.07
N GLU A 201 -4.89 -12.01 10.89
CA GLU A 201 -4.60 -13.16 11.76
C GLU A 201 -4.30 -14.43 10.93
N ARG A 202 -5.15 -14.72 9.94
CA ARG A 202 -5.02 -15.93 9.11
C ARG A 202 -3.75 -15.96 8.27
N LEU A 203 -3.27 -14.80 7.83
CA LEU A 203 -2.09 -14.66 6.97
C LEU A 203 -0.83 -14.26 7.74
N GLY A 204 -0.93 -14.03 9.05
CA GLY A 204 0.20 -13.63 9.90
C GLY A 204 0.78 -12.27 9.51
N VAL A 205 -0.08 -11.31 9.17
CA VAL A 205 0.30 -9.98 8.67
C VAL A 205 0.45 -9.03 9.85
N SER A 206 1.64 -8.45 9.99
CA SER A 206 1.99 -7.44 11.00
C SER A 206 1.89 -6.01 10.47
N GLN A 207 1.92 -5.82 9.14
CA GLN A 207 1.91 -4.52 8.48
C GLN A 207 0.90 -4.45 7.35
N VAL A 208 0.25 -3.31 7.22
CA VAL A 208 -0.77 -3.04 6.19
C VAL A 208 -0.48 -1.72 5.52
N ILE A 209 -0.60 -1.67 4.19
CA ILE A 209 -0.43 -0.44 3.42
C ILE A 209 -1.79 0.07 2.93
N ILE A 210 -2.12 1.31 3.27
CA ILE A 210 -3.32 2.00 2.79
C ILE A 210 -2.99 2.64 1.44
N ALA A 211 -3.47 2.05 0.35
CA ALA A 211 -3.25 2.50 -1.03
C ALA A 211 -4.54 3.08 -1.63
N MET A 212 -5.14 4.02 -0.89
CA MET A 212 -6.43 4.66 -1.22
C MET A 212 -6.32 6.21 -1.22
N PRO A 213 -5.39 6.81 -1.99
CA PRO A 213 -5.13 8.26 -1.92
C PRO A 213 -6.32 9.10 -2.39
N SER A 214 -7.15 8.58 -3.29
CA SER A 214 -8.35 9.26 -3.84
C SER A 214 -9.64 8.96 -3.07
N SER A 215 -9.62 8.06 -2.08
CA SER A 215 -10.81 7.76 -1.27
C SER A 215 -11.15 8.91 -0.32
N SER A 216 -12.41 9.00 0.11
CA SER A 216 -12.85 10.01 1.08
C SER A 216 -12.04 9.95 2.37
N HIS A 217 -11.96 11.07 3.08
CA HIS A 217 -11.28 11.12 4.38
C HIS A 217 -11.90 10.12 5.36
N GLN A 218 -13.23 10.03 5.37
CA GLN A 218 -13.97 9.10 6.21
C GLN A 218 -13.59 7.63 5.94
N GLN A 219 -13.41 7.24 4.67
CA GLN A 219 -12.96 5.90 4.29
C GLN A 219 -11.52 5.62 4.73
N ARG A 220 -10.60 6.58 4.54
CA ARG A 220 -9.21 6.43 5.01
C ARG A 220 -9.17 6.29 6.53
N LYS A 221 -9.88 7.15 7.26
CA LYS A 221 -10.00 7.10 8.73
C LYS A 221 -10.55 5.74 9.20
N ARG A 222 -11.58 5.21 8.53
CA ARG A 222 -12.13 3.87 8.81
C ARG A 222 -11.07 2.79 8.59
N ALA A 223 -10.30 2.86 7.51
CA ALA A 223 -9.21 1.92 7.24
C ALA A 223 -8.14 1.94 8.35
N VAL A 224 -7.76 3.13 8.85
CA VAL A 224 -6.84 3.23 10.00
C VAL A 224 -7.42 2.60 11.27
N GLN A 225 -8.70 2.86 11.56
CA GLN A 225 -9.39 2.29 12.72
C GLN A 225 -9.42 0.77 12.65
N LEU A 226 -9.68 0.20 11.47
CA LEU A 226 -9.64 -1.26 11.26
C LEU A 226 -8.24 -1.83 11.49
N CYS A 227 -7.18 -1.14 11.06
CA CYS A 227 -5.80 -1.54 11.36
C CYS A 227 -5.52 -1.55 12.87
N ASN A 228 -6.01 -0.55 13.61
CA ASN A 228 -5.87 -0.49 15.07
C ASN A 228 -6.61 -1.65 15.76
N VAL A 229 -7.83 -1.96 15.32
CA VAL A 229 -8.61 -3.12 15.82
C VAL A 229 -7.89 -4.44 15.55
N ALA A 230 -7.32 -4.59 14.34
CA ALA A 230 -6.54 -5.75 13.94
C ALA A 230 -5.14 -5.81 14.59
N LYS A 231 -4.72 -4.78 15.34
CA LYS A 231 -3.39 -4.66 15.97
C LYS A 231 -2.23 -4.78 14.97
N VAL A 232 -2.40 -4.23 13.77
CA VAL A 232 -1.38 -4.21 12.71
C VAL A 232 -0.85 -2.81 12.48
N LYS A 233 0.43 -2.69 12.14
CA LYS A 233 1.07 -1.41 11.83
C LYS A 233 0.58 -0.92 10.47
N ALA A 234 0.02 0.28 10.42
CA ALA A 234 -0.48 0.88 9.19
C ALA A 234 0.55 1.84 8.59
N LEU A 235 0.82 1.66 7.29
CA LEU A 235 1.56 2.56 6.42
C LEU A 235 0.59 3.15 5.41
N THR A 236 0.86 4.35 4.90
CA THR A 236 0.02 4.97 3.88
C THR A 236 0.84 5.41 2.67
N VAL A 237 0.21 5.34 1.51
CA VAL A 237 0.68 6.03 0.31
C VAL A 237 0.36 7.53 0.47
N PRO A 238 1.27 8.45 0.07
CA PRO A 238 1.00 9.89 0.09
C PRO A 238 -0.22 10.28 -0.75
N SER A 239 -0.71 11.51 -0.57
CA SER A 239 -1.85 11.99 -1.33
C SER A 239 -1.52 12.10 -2.83
N PHE A 240 -2.54 12.19 -3.69
CA PHE A 240 -2.32 12.32 -5.13
C PHE A 240 -1.64 13.65 -5.48
N ASP A 241 -1.85 14.70 -4.68
CA ASP A 241 -1.18 16.00 -4.82
C ASP A 241 0.32 15.90 -4.50
N ASP A 242 0.70 15.06 -3.53
CA ASP A 242 2.11 14.74 -3.22
C ASP A 242 2.76 13.85 -4.30
N LEU A 243 1.94 13.14 -5.09
CA LEU A 243 2.35 12.20 -6.13
C LEU A 243 2.23 12.82 -7.51
N MET A 244 3.07 13.80 -7.81
CA MET A 244 3.06 14.53 -9.10
C MET A 244 3.35 13.67 -10.35
N SER A 245 3.60 12.37 -10.21
CA SER A 245 3.94 11.45 -11.32
C SER A 245 2.97 10.27 -11.50
N GLY A 246 1.95 10.13 -10.64
CA GLY A 246 1.02 8.98 -10.66
C GLY A 246 1.67 7.61 -10.38
N LYS A 247 2.97 7.57 -10.08
CA LYS A 247 3.72 6.36 -9.74
C LYS A 247 4.03 6.34 -8.25
N VAL A 248 3.62 5.27 -7.59
CA VAL A 248 3.88 5.04 -6.16
C VAL A 248 5.14 4.21 -6.02
N ALA A 249 6.18 4.76 -5.41
CA ALA A 249 7.39 4.01 -5.05
C ALA A 249 7.30 3.48 -3.61
N VAL A 250 7.93 2.34 -3.37
CA VAL A 250 8.00 1.71 -2.03
C VAL A 250 8.71 2.63 -1.02
N SER A 251 9.67 3.43 -1.47
CA SER A 251 10.40 4.42 -0.65
C SER A 251 9.54 5.59 -0.17
N GLN A 252 8.36 5.80 -0.77
CA GLN A 252 7.45 6.89 -0.40
C GLN A 252 6.40 6.47 0.64
N LEU A 253 6.42 5.20 1.06
CA LEU A 253 5.52 4.71 2.11
C LEU A 253 5.94 5.30 3.45
N ARG A 254 4.98 5.94 4.14
CA ARG A 254 5.20 6.54 5.46
C ARG A 254 4.21 6.02 6.49
N ALA A 255 4.56 6.19 7.77
CA ALA A 255 3.61 5.97 8.86
C ALA A 255 2.49 7.00 8.80
N ILE A 256 1.32 6.66 9.35
CA ILE A 256 0.18 7.56 9.41
C ILE A 256 0.49 8.72 10.37
N GLU A 257 0.23 9.94 9.92
CA GLU A 257 0.38 11.15 10.72
C GLU A 257 -0.98 11.71 11.16
N LEU A 258 -0.95 12.67 12.09
CA LEU A 258 -2.16 13.28 12.66
C LEU A 258 -3.02 13.96 11.57
N ASP A 259 -2.38 14.59 10.58
CA ASP A 259 -3.04 15.31 9.50
C ASP A 259 -3.86 14.37 8.59
N ASP A 260 -3.39 13.12 8.40
CA ASP A 260 -4.11 12.09 7.65
C ASP A 260 -5.44 11.71 8.33
N LEU A 261 -5.54 11.92 9.65
CA LEU A 261 -6.72 11.67 10.47
C LEU A 261 -7.62 12.90 10.67
N LEU A 262 -7.12 14.10 10.37
CA LEU A 262 -7.82 15.37 10.57
C LEU A 262 -8.31 16.02 9.27
N GLY A 263 -7.85 15.57 8.10
CA GLY A 263 -8.26 16.10 6.79
C GLY A 263 -9.78 16.24 6.61
N ARG A 264 -10.19 17.24 5.83
CA ARG A 264 -11.57 17.39 5.35
C ARG A 264 -11.71 16.75 3.97
N ASP A 265 -12.92 16.32 3.62
CA ASP A 265 -13.21 15.98 2.23
C ASP A 265 -13.00 17.23 1.35
N PRO A 266 -12.27 17.12 0.23
CA PRO A 266 -12.03 18.25 -0.65
C PRO A 266 -13.36 18.80 -1.18
N VAL A 267 -13.52 20.12 -1.13
CA VAL A 267 -14.69 20.80 -1.69
C VAL A 267 -14.65 20.66 -3.21
N VAL A 268 -15.73 20.18 -3.82
CA VAL A 268 -15.88 20.17 -5.29
C VAL A 268 -15.93 21.61 -5.76
N LEU A 269 -14.88 22.05 -6.47
CA LEU A 269 -14.77 23.39 -7.02
C LEU A 269 -15.69 23.53 -8.24
N ASP A 270 -16.29 24.70 -8.43
CA ASP A 270 -16.98 25.05 -9.69
C ASP A 270 -15.94 25.26 -10.80
N ASP A 271 -15.67 24.17 -11.51
CA ASP A 271 -14.62 24.08 -12.52
C ASP A 271 -14.89 25.02 -13.71
N ALA A 272 -16.16 25.19 -14.10
CA ALA A 272 -16.54 26.01 -15.24
C ALA A 272 -16.26 27.50 -15.00
N GLY A 273 -16.60 28.01 -13.81
CA GLY A 273 -16.31 29.39 -13.41
C GLY A 273 -14.81 29.68 -13.32
N LEU A 274 -14.03 28.74 -12.78
CA LEU A 274 -12.58 28.89 -12.65
C LEU A 274 -11.86 28.85 -14.01
N HIS A 275 -12.26 27.97 -14.92
CA HIS A 275 -11.75 27.97 -16.30
C HIS A 275 -11.98 29.31 -16.99
N GLY A 276 -13.18 29.90 -16.84
CA GLY A 276 -13.49 31.22 -17.39
C GLY A 276 -12.63 32.35 -16.81
N LEU A 277 -12.18 32.24 -15.55
CA LEU A 277 -11.37 33.24 -14.87
C LEU A 277 -9.87 33.09 -15.15
N LEU A 278 -9.37 31.86 -15.29
CA LEU A 278 -7.93 31.57 -15.24
C LEU A 278 -7.33 31.12 -16.58
N THR A 279 -8.04 30.31 -17.38
CA THR A 279 -7.47 29.71 -18.59
C THR A 279 -7.11 30.77 -19.62
N GLY A 280 -5.85 30.74 -20.10
CA GLY A 280 -5.34 31.71 -21.07
C GLY A 280 -5.27 33.15 -20.58
N LYS A 281 -5.42 33.40 -19.28
CA LYS A 281 -5.39 34.74 -18.67
C LYS A 281 -4.17 34.91 -17.76
N VAL A 282 -3.85 36.15 -17.42
CA VAL A 282 -2.79 36.45 -16.45
C VAL A 282 -3.38 36.45 -15.05
N ALA A 283 -2.76 35.72 -14.13
CA ALA A 283 -3.12 35.72 -12.71
C ALA A 283 -1.93 36.21 -11.86
N LEU A 284 -2.21 37.00 -10.83
CA LEU A 284 -1.22 37.48 -9.85
C LEU A 284 -1.52 36.89 -8.48
N VAL A 285 -0.51 36.31 -7.83
CA VAL A 285 -0.59 35.85 -6.44
C VAL A 285 0.40 36.64 -5.60
N THR A 286 -0.07 37.36 -4.58
CA THR A 286 0.81 38.01 -3.60
C THR A 286 1.00 37.10 -2.38
N GLY A 287 2.18 37.08 -1.77
CA GLY A 287 2.50 36.13 -0.72
C GLY A 287 2.66 34.71 -1.29
N ALA A 288 3.11 34.61 -2.54
CA ALA A 288 3.15 33.39 -3.34
C ALA A 288 4.06 32.29 -2.76
N GLY A 289 5.07 32.65 -1.97
CA GLY A 289 5.94 31.69 -1.30
C GLY A 289 5.39 31.23 0.05
N GLY A 290 4.37 31.90 0.59
CA GLY A 290 3.70 31.51 1.83
C GLY A 290 2.89 30.22 1.69
N SER A 291 2.53 29.59 2.81
CA SER A 291 1.84 28.29 2.80
C SER A 291 0.53 28.25 2.01
N ILE A 292 -0.26 29.34 2.04
CA ILE A 292 -1.50 29.44 1.25
C ILE A 292 -1.22 29.91 -0.17
N GLY A 293 -0.31 30.88 -0.33
CA GLY A 293 0.02 31.43 -1.65
C GLY A 293 0.62 30.37 -2.57
N SER A 294 1.50 29.50 -2.06
CA SER A 294 2.12 28.43 -2.84
C SER A 294 1.08 27.41 -3.30
N GLU A 295 0.12 27.08 -2.45
CA GLU A 295 -1.01 26.22 -2.81
C GLU A 295 -1.89 26.88 -3.86
N MET A 296 -2.17 28.17 -3.74
CA MET A 296 -2.89 28.91 -4.77
C MET A 296 -2.15 28.89 -6.11
N CYS A 297 -0.83 29.08 -6.10
CA CYS A 297 -0.04 28.99 -7.32
C CYS A 297 -0.14 27.60 -7.97
N ARG A 298 -0.05 26.51 -7.18
CA ARG A 298 -0.24 25.14 -7.66
C ARG A 298 -1.61 24.92 -8.29
N GLN A 299 -2.67 25.35 -7.61
CA GLN A 299 -4.04 25.17 -8.11
C GLN A 299 -4.29 26.00 -9.36
N ILE A 300 -3.86 27.26 -9.39
CA ILE A 300 -4.03 28.14 -10.55
C ILE A 300 -3.26 27.60 -11.77
N ALA A 301 -2.06 27.07 -11.59
CA ALA A 301 -1.26 26.51 -12.68
C ALA A 301 -1.97 25.37 -13.44
N ARG A 302 -2.82 24.59 -12.76
CA ARG A 302 -3.61 23.49 -13.37
C ARG A 302 -4.62 23.98 -14.41
N PHE A 303 -5.05 25.24 -14.33
CA PHE A 303 -6.01 25.84 -15.26
C PHE A 303 -5.37 26.40 -16.54
N ALA A 304 -4.05 26.20 -16.73
CA ALA A 304 -3.28 26.69 -17.86
C ALA A 304 -3.49 28.21 -18.13
N PRO A 305 -3.12 29.08 -17.17
CA PRO A 305 -3.13 30.52 -17.41
C PRO A 305 -2.11 30.89 -18.50
N ALA A 306 -2.28 32.05 -19.13
CA ALA A 306 -1.28 32.56 -20.06
C ALA A 306 0.02 32.94 -19.35
N ARG A 307 -0.09 33.40 -18.10
CA ARG A 307 1.04 33.73 -17.22
C ARG A 307 0.60 33.69 -15.76
N LEU A 308 1.44 33.17 -14.88
CA LEU A 308 1.29 33.27 -13.43
C LEU A 308 2.38 34.17 -12.86
N VAL A 309 1.97 35.29 -12.26
CA VAL A 309 2.86 36.24 -11.59
C VAL A 309 2.89 35.93 -10.10
N LEU A 310 4.08 35.67 -9.57
CA LEU A 310 4.33 35.36 -8.16
C LEU A 310 5.00 36.58 -7.52
N PHE A 311 4.30 37.25 -6.61
CA PHE A 311 4.81 38.42 -5.89
C PHE A 311 5.02 38.07 -4.42
N GLU A 312 6.25 38.19 -3.92
CA GLU A 312 6.62 37.70 -2.58
C GLU A 312 7.71 38.56 -1.96
N LEU A 313 7.65 38.77 -0.64
CA LEU A 313 8.65 39.52 0.11
C LEU A 313 9.90 38.67 0.37
N SER A 314 9.71 37.39 0.67
CA SER A 314 10.79 36.44 0.94
C SER A 314 11.38 35.88 -0.35
N GLU A 315 12.60 36.31 -0.69
CA GLU A 315 13.38 35.76 -1.81
C GLU A 315 13.46 34.22 -1.75
N PHE A 316 13.81 33.66 -0.60
CA PHE A 316 13.92 32.21 -0.41
C PHE A 316 12.61 31.46 -0.68
N SER A 317 11.50 31.99 -0.17
CA SER A 317 10.19 31.37 -0.36
C SER A 317 9.75 31.45 -1.82
N LEU A 318 10.02 32.58 -2.49
CA LEU A 318 9.76 32.77 -3.91
C LEU A 318 10.57 31.81 -4.79
N TYR A 319 11.87 31.68 -4.51
CA TYR A 319 12.75 30.75 -5.22
C TYR A 319 12.28 29.30 -5.07
N THR A 320 11.89 28.90 -3.86
CA THR A 320 11.45 27.53 -3.58
C THR A 320 10.20 27.18 -4.39
N ILE A 321 9.18 28.04 -4.38
CA ILE A 321 7.95 27.80 -5.14
C ILE A 321 8.19 27.89 -6.66
N GLU A 322 9.11 28.74 -7.12
CA GLU A 322 9.47 28.81 -8.53
C GLU A 322 10.05 27.48 -9.04
N GLN A 323 11.00 26.90 -8.30
CA GLN A 323 11.63 25.63 -8.69
C GLN A 323 10.59 24.49 -8.74
N GLU A 324 9.73 24.42 -7.72
CA GLU A 324 8.65 23.44 -7.64
C GLU A 324 7.69 23.54 -8.84
N LEU A 325 7.25 24.76 -9.18
CA LEU A 325 6.31 24.99 -10.28
C LEU A 325 6.95 24.76 -11.64
N LYS A 326 8.20 25.17 -11.86
CA LYS A 326 8.93 24.92 -13.11
C LYS A 326 9.13 23.43 -13.38
N GLN A 327 9.37 22.64 -12.33
CA GLN A 327 9.47 21.19 -12.46
C GLN A 327 8.13 20.56 -12.85
N SER A 328 7.04 21.07 -12.31
CA SER A 328 5.69 20.51 -12.44
C SER A 328 4.95 20.96 -13.70
N PHE A 329 5.20 22.19 -14.14
CA PHE A 329 4.52 22.86 -15.25
C PHE A 329 5.54 23.56 -16.16
N PRO A 330 6.42 22.81 -16.84
CA PRO A 330 7.57 23.38 -17.56
C PRO A 330 7.20 24.28 -18.75
N ALA A 331 5.96 24.18 -19.25
CA ALA A 331 5.46 24.99 -20.36
C ALA A 331 4.75 26.28 -19.93
N LEU A 332 4.49 26.46 -18.63
CA LEU A 332 3.77 27.62 -18.12
C LEU A 332 4.72 28.81 -17.91
N ASP A 333 4.31 30.00 -18.34
CA ASP A 333 5.08 31.24 -18.14
C ASP A 333 4.92 31.74 -16.69
N PHE A 334 6.02 31.73 -15.94
CA PHE A 334 6.08 32.21 -14.57
C PHE A 334 6.92 33.48 -14.48
N VAL A 335 6.38 34.50 -13.80
CA VAL A 335 7.12 35.73 -13.50
C VAL A 335 7.25 35.87 -11.99
N CYS A 336 8.46 35.74 -11.46
CA CYS A 336 8.75 35.81 -10.04
C CYS A 336 9.30 37.19 -9.68
N LEU A 337 8.60 37.91 -8.80
CA LEU A 337 8.91 39.29 -8.45
C LEU A 337 9.05 39.42 -6.94
N VAL A 338 10.25 39.76 -6.49
CA VAL A 338 10.46 40.14 -5.09
C VAL A 338 9.86 41.53 -4.86
N GLY A 339 9.07 41.68 -3.80
CA GLY A 339 8.53 42.97 -3.41
C GLY A 339 7.61 42.93 -2.20
N ASP A 340 7.38 44.11 -1.65
CA ASP A 340 6.52 44.31 -0.50
C ASP A 340 5.16 44.84 -0.95
N VAL A 341 4.06 44.22 -0.49
CA VAL A 341 2.70 44.68 -0.78
C VAL A 341 2.39 46.07 -0.21
N ARG A 342 3.22 46.56 0.71
CA ARG A 342 3.14 47.91 1.28
C ARG A 342 3.78 48.96 0.37
N ASP A 343 4.62 48.56 -0.58
CA ASP A 343 5.23 49.47 -1.55
C ASP A 343 4.28 49.74 -2.72
N ALA A 344 3.59 50.87 -2.65
CA ALA A 344 2.62 51.25 -3.65
C ALA A 344 3.22 51.44 -5.05
N ALA A 345 4.44 51.95 -5.15
CA ALA A 345 5.09 52.16 -6.45
C ALA A 345 5.43 50.82 -7.10
N ARG A 346 5.96 49.88 -6.31
CA ARG A 346 6.27 48.53 -6.81
C ARG A 346 5.00 47.77 -7.20
N VAL A 347 3.95 47.84 -6.38
CA VAL A 347 2.67 47.18 -6.70
C VAL A 347 2.04 47.77 -7.96
N ASP A 348 2.09 49.09 -8.13
CA ASP A 348 1.58 49.78 -9.32
C ASP A 348 2.34 49.37 -10.59
N GLU A 349 3.69 49.34 -10.54
CA GLU A 349 4.55 48.88 -11.63
C GLU A 349 4.18 47.46 -12.07
N VAL A 350 4.04 46.53 -11.11
CA VAL A 350 3.71 45.12 -11.37
C VAL A 350 2.34 44.99 -12.06
N LEU A 351 1.33 45.70 -11.57
CA LEU A 351 -0.01 45.66 -12.13
C LEU A 351 -0.07 46.31 -13.52
N ALA A 352 0.62 47.44 -13.72
CA ALA A 352 0.71 48.13 -15.00
C ALA A 352 1.39 47.25 -16.07
N GLN A 353 2.47 46.56 -15.70
CA GLN A 353 3.26 45.73 -16.61
C GLN A 353 2.54 44.42 -16.97
N HIS A 354 1.94 43.74 -16.00
CA HIS A 354 1.41 42.39 -16.22
C HIS A 354 -0.11 42.33 -16.45
N ARG A 355 -0.85 43.38 -16.07
CA ARG A 355 -2.31 43.51 -16.26
C ARG A 355 -3.09 42.22 -15.96
N PRO A 356 -3.02 41.69 -14.72
CA PRO A 356 -3.67 40.44 -14.37
C PRO A 356 -5.19 40.57 -14.47
N ALA A 357 -5.85 39.52 -14.98
CA ALA A 357 -7.30 39.41 -14.99
C ALA A 357 -7.84 39.12 -13.57
N ALA A 358 -7.05 38.43 -12.75
CA ALA A 358 -7.37 38.10 -11.37
C ALA A 358 -6.16 38.28 -10.44
N VAL A 359 -6.41 38.82 -9.24
CA VAL A 359 -5.41 38.97 -8.17
C VAL A 359 -5.86 38.16 -6.96
N PHE A 360 -5.00 37.26 -6.49
CA PHE A 360 -5.17 36.45 -5.29
C PHE A 360 -4.22 36.96 -4.21
N HIS A 361 -4.77 37.64 -3.20
CA HIS A 361 -4.01 38.31 -2.16
C HIS A 361 -3.87 37.43 -0.90
N ALA A 362 -2.73 36.71 -0.80
CA ALA A 362 -2.38 35.84 0.32
C ALA A 362 -1.25 36.38 1.22
N ALA A 363 -0.70 37.56 0.93
CA ALA A 363 0.35 38.18 1.75
C ALA A 363 -0.23 38.70 3.07
N ALA A 364 0.12 38.08 4.19
CA ALA A 364 -0.30 38.49 5.52
C ALA A 364 0.61 37.91 6.62
N TYR A 365 0.67 38.59 7.76
CA TYR A 365 1.18 38.00 8.98
C TYR A 365 0.06 37.24 9.70
N LYS A 366 0.36 36.00 10.09
CA LYS A 366 -0.63 35.05 10.62
C LYS A 366 -0.37 34.53 12.04
N HIS A 367 0.85 34.67 12.56
CA HIS A 367 1.23 34.08 13.86
C HIS A 367 0.71 34.94 15.02
N VAL A 368 -0.39 34.52 15.66
CA VAL A 368 -1.04 35.28 16.74
C VAL A 368 -0.03 35.70 17.82
N PRO A 369 0.69 34.80 18.51
CA PRO A 369 1.56 35.23 19.62
C PRO A 369 2.63 36.23 19.21
N LEU A 370 3.12 36.11 17.97
CA LEU A 370 4.17 36.97 17.44
C LEU A 370 3.64 38.36 17.04
N MET A 371 2.38 38.44 16.59
CA MET A 371 1.75 39.65 16.04
C MET A 371 0.95 40.45 17.07
N GLU A 372 0.97 40.05 18.34
CA GLU A 372 0.45 40.87 19.44
C GLU A 372 1.49 41.92 19.89
N GLN A 373 1.25 42.54 21.05
CA GLN A 373 2.17 43.41 21.80
C GLN A 373 3.09 44.27 20.91
N HIS A 374 4.38 43.95 20.85
CA HIS A 374 5.42 44.75 20.18
C HIS A 374 5.26 44.81 18.64
N ASN A 375 4.65 43.80 18.02
CA ASN A 375 4.50 43.72 16.57
C ASN A 375 3.06 44.02 16.09
N ALA A 376 2.16 44.37 16.99
CA ALA A 376 0.77 44.70 16.68
C ALA A 376 0.64 45.70 15.52
N TRP A 377 1.48 46.74 15.53
CA TRP A 377 1.49 47.76 14.48
C TRP A 377 1.95 47.23 13.11
N GLN A 378 2.83 46.22 13.07
CA GLN A 378 3.25 45.54 11.84
C GLN A 378 2.11 44.68 11.27
N ALA A 379 1.32 44.03 12.11
CA ALA A 379 0.13 43.30 11.68
C ALA A 379 -0.86 44.25 10.96
N ILE A 380 -1.10 45.44 11.51
CA ILE A 380 -1.94 46.46 10.86
C ILE A 380 -1.31 46.94 9.54
N ARG A 381 -0.02 47.31 9.52
CA ARG A 381 0.63 47.79 8.28
C ARG A 381 0.66 46.73 7.19
N ASN A 382 0.94 45.48 7.52
CA ASN A 382 1.05 44.43 6.51
C ASN A 382 -0.33 43.95 6.06
N ASN A 383 -1.20 43.61 7.01
CA ASN A 383 -2.49 42.98 6.69
C ASN A 383 -3.52 44.00 6.20
N VAL A 384 -3.50 45.25 6.70
CA VAL A 384 -4.51 46.26 6.35
C VAL A 384 -4.00 47.19 5.26
N LEU A 385 -2.89 47.90 5.52
CA LEU A 385 -2.33 48.83 4.52
C LEU A 385 -1.83 48.06 3.30
N GLY A 386 -1.19 46.90 3.45
CA GLY A 386 -0.81 46.06 2.33
C GLY A 386 -2.01 45.61 1.48
N THR A 387 -3.09 45.15 2.11
CA THR A 387 -4.33 44.84 1.38
C THR A 387 -4.91 46.07 0.68
N TRP A 388 -4.96 47.22 1.34
CA TRP A 388 -5.44 48.47 0.73
C TRP A 388 -4.62 48.86 -0.50
N THR A 389 -3.28 48.82 -0.40
CA THR A 389 -2.38 49.16 -1.50
C THR A 389 -2.65 48.28 -2.73
N VAL A 390 -2.69 46.95 -2.55
CA VAL A 390 -2.91 46.02 -3.66
C VAL A 390 -4.33 46.11 -4.20
N ALA A 391 -5.35 46.19 -3.33
CA ALA A 391 -6.74 46.28 -3.77
C ALA A 391 -7.02 47.58 -4.53
N ARG A 392 -6.51 48.71 -4.05
CA ARG A 392 -6.64 50.02 -4.71
C ARG A 392 -5.94 50.03 -6.06
N ALA A 393 -4.71 49.53 -6.13
CA ALA A 393 -3.98 49.44 -7.39
C ALA A 393 -4.69 48.49 -8.37
N ALA A 394 -5.23 47.37 -7.88
CA ALA A 394 -5.99 46.44 -8.71
C ALA A 394 -7.24 47.11 -9.32
N GLN A 395 -7.96 47.93 -8.54
CA GLN A 395 -9.09 48.72 -9.02
C GLN A 395 -8.66 49.76 -10.07
N GLN A 396 -7.56 50.48 -9.83
CA GLN A 396 -7.02 51.49 -10.75
C GLN A 396 -6.60 50.90 -12.10
N HIS A 397 -6.05 49.69 -12.11
CA HIS A 397 -5.66 48.95 -13.31
C HIS A 397 -6.77 48.08 -13.91
N GLY A 398 -8.00 48.18 -13.39
CA GLY A 398 -9.17 47.50 -13.96
C GLY A 398 -9.14 45.97 -13.87
N VAL A 399 -8.53 45.41 -12.82
CA VAL A 399 -8.51 43.97 -12.57
C VAL A 399 -9.94 43.45 -12.36
N GLY A 400 -10.33 42.43 -13.14
CA GLY A 400 -11.71 41.91 -13.13
C GLY A 400 -12.11 41.18 -11.84
N LYS A 401 -11.15 40.56 -11.14
CA LYS A 401 -11.41 39.88 -9.86
C LYS A 401 -10.28 40.08 -8.86
N PHE A 402 -10.61 40.56 -7.67
CA PHE A 402 -9.71 40.59 -6.51
C PHE A 402 -10.22 39.62 -5.45
N VAL A 403 -9.38 38.69 -5.02
CA VAL A 403 -9.69 37.69 -4.00
C VAL A 403 -8.72 37.85 -2.83
N MET A 404 -9.22 38.31 -1.69
CA MET A 404 -8.45 38.39 -0.45
C MET A 404 -8.63 37.11 0.36
N ILE A 405 -7.54 36.56 0.87
CA ILE A 405 -7.61 35.40 1.77
C ILE A 405 -7.85 35.88 3.20
N SER A 406 -8.93 35.39 3.82
CA SER A 406 -9.28 35.69 5.22
C SER A 406 -9.14 34.45 6.13
N THR A 407 -9.61 34.56 7.37
CA THR A 407 -9.48 33.52 8.41
C THR A 407 -10.70 33.55 9.34
N ASP A 408 -11.02 32.39 9.90
CA ASP A 408 -11.98 32.22 11.01
C ASP A 408 -11.82 33.24 12.15
N LYS A 409 -10.59 33.63 12.47
CA LYS A 409 -10.24 34.60 13.52
C LYS A 409 -10.72 36.03 13.23
N ALA A 410 -11.21 36.32 12.03
CA ALA A 410 -11.76 37.63 11.67
C ALA A 410 -13.25 37.79 12.05
N VAL A 411 -13.98 36.69 12.31
CA VAL A 411 -15.44 36.74 12.52
C VAL A 411 -15.80 37.47 13.83
N ASN A 412 -15.13 37.14 14.93
CA ASN A 412 -15.27 37.83 16.21
C ASN A 412 -13.88 37.92 16.88
N PRO A 413 -13.05 38.89 16.44
CA PRO A 413 -11.63 38.86 16.75
C PRO A 413 -11.36 39.14 18.24
N THR A 414 -10.62 38.24 18.88
CA THR A 414 -10.17 38.36 20.28
C THR A 414 -8.68 38.72 20.41
N ASN A 415 -8.02 38.98 19.29
CA ASN A 415 -6.57 39.24 19.20
C ASN A 415 -6.27 40.22 18.05
N VAL A 416 -5.11 40.90 18.09
CA VAL A 416 -4.73 41.93 17.11
C VAL A 416 -4.64 41.34 15.70
N MET A 417 -4.08 40.14 15.56
CA MET A 417 -3.95 39.49 14.25
C MET A 417 -5.34 39.30 13.60
N GLY A 418 -6.30 38.73 14.32
CA GLY A 418 -7.68 38.56 13.85
C GLY A 418 -8.36 39.88 13.53
N ALA A 419 -8.18 40.89 14.40
CA ALA A 419 -8.75 42.23 14.19
C ALA A 419 -8.18 42.90 12.93
N SER A 420 -6.88 42.75 12.66
CA SER A 420 -6.23 43.26 11.45
C SER A 420 -6.80 42.63 10.17
N LYS A 421 -7.10 41.33 10.19
CA LYS A 421 -7.72 40.64 9.05
C LYS A 421 -9.16 41.08 8.84
N ARG A 422 -9.92 41.28 9.92
CA ARG A 422 -11.28 41.84 9.84
C ARG A 422 -11.28 43.25 9.24
N LEU A 423 -10.33 44.09 9.65
CA LEU A 423 -10.21 45.43 9.06
C LEU A 423 -9.81 45.38 7.58
N ALA A 424 -8.97 44.43 7.18
CA ALA A 424 -8.63 44.20 5.77
C ALA A 424 -9.84 43.72 4.94
N GLU A 425 -10.75 42.92 5.51
CA GLU A 425 -12.03 42.58 4.85
C GLU A 425 -12.87 43.85 4.61
N MET A 426 -12.97 44.72 5.63
CA MET A 426 -13.70 45.99 5.53
C MET A 426 -13.09 46.92 4.48
N VAL A 427 -11.76 46.95 4.34
CA VAL A 427 -11.07 47.68 3.27
C VAL A 427 -11.51 47.18 1.90
N CYS A 428 -11.53 45.87 1.68
CA CYS A 428 -12.00 45.31 0.41
C CYS A 428 -13.48 45.63 0.15
N GLN A 429 -14.34 45.53 1.18
CA GLN A 429 -15.76 45.86 1.06
C GLN A 429 -16.00 47.34 0.74
N ALA A 430 -15.18 48.24 1.27
CA ALA A 430 -15.28 49.68 1.00
C ALA A 430 -14.79 50.08 -0.41
N LEU A 431 -14.02 49.21 -1.08
CA LEU A 431 -13.52 49.40 -2.44
C LEU A 431 -14.37 48.70 -3.51
N GLN A 432 -15.31 47.83 -3.11
CA GLN A 432 -16.34 47.25 -3.99
C GLN A 432 -17.36 48.31 -4.39
#